data_AF-A0A2V5UEY2-F1
#
_entry.id   AF-A0A2V5UEY2-F1
#
_cell.length_a   1.000
_cell.length_b   1.000
_cell.length_c   1.000
_cell.angle_alpha   90.00
_cell.angle_beta   90.00
_cell.angle_gamma   90.00
#
_symmetry.space_group_name_H-M   'P 1'
#
loop_
_entity.id
_entity.type
_entity.pdbx_description
1 polymer ?
#
loop_
_entity_poly.entity_id
_entity_poly.type
_entity_poly.pdbx_seq_one_letter_code
_entity_poly.pdbx_strand_id
1 'polypeptide(L)'
;MAKSSQPVSVVTGGAGFLGSHLVDRLLAEGHRVIAIDNLITGNTANIGHLAGNEKFQFIKHNVSNFIFLPDEKIDYVFHFASPASPIDYLELPIPTLKVGALGTHNTLGLAKDKNASFI
;
A
#
# COMPACT_ATOMS: atom_id res chain seq x y z
N MET A 1 -13.99 5.00 28.92
CA MET A 1 -13.38 5.51 27.68
C MET A 1 -13.21 4.32 26.75
N ALA A 2 -13.92 4.27 25.63
CA ALA A 2 -13.80 3.16 24.69
C ALA A 2 -12.34 3.08 24.22
N LYS A 3 -11.70 1.91 24.32
CA LYS A 3 -10.41 1.66 23.66
C LYS A 3 -10.60 2.03 22.19
N SER A 4 -9.96 3.10 21.74
CA SER A 4 -9.88 3.41 20.30
C SER A 4 -9.39 2.15 19.60
N SER A 5 -10.19 1.59 18.69
CA SER A 5 -9.79 0.41 17.93
C SER A 5 -8.51 0.73 17.18
N GLN A 6 -7.55 -0.19 17.17
CA GLN A 6 -6.31 -0.03 16.41
C GLN A 6 -6.63 0.30 14.94
N PRO A 7 -6.18 1.46 14.39
CA PRO A 7 -6.47 1.80 13.01
C PRO A 7 -5.78 0.82 12.05
N VAL A 8 -6.44 0.50 10.94
CA VAL A 8 -5.88 -0.35 9.88
C VAL A 8 -5.61 0.48 8.64
N SER A 9 -4.37 0.44 8.16
CA SER A 9 -3.92 1.22 7.01
C SER A 9 -3.41 0.32 5.89
N VAL A 10 -3.87 0.58 4.67
CA VAL A 10 -3.31 0.01 3.45
C VAL A 10 -2.29 1.00 2.89
N VAL A 11 -1.08 0.52 2.59
CA VAL A 11 -0.04 1.30 1.91
C VAL A 11 0.32 0.58 0.61
N THR A 12 -0.07 1.16 -0.53
CA THR A 12 0.37 0.63 -1.82
C THR A 12 1.74 1.20 -2.19
N GLY A 13 2.60 0.43 -2.84
CA GLY A 13 4.01 0.80 -3.01
C GLY A 13 4.81 0.65 -1.71
N GLY A 14 4.32 -0.16 -0.77
CA GLY A 14 4.87 -0.29 0.59
C GLY A 14 6.29 -0.88 0.65
N ALA A 15 6.79 -1.51 -0.43
CA ALA A 15 8.18 -1.95 -0.52
C ALA A 15 9.08 -0.95 -1.28
N GLY A 16 8.53 0.18 -1.74
CA GLY A 16 9.28 1.29 -2.33
C GLY A 16 9.94 2.18 -1.27
N PHE A 17 10.64 3.22 -1.72
CA PHE A 17 11.37 4.14 -0.82
C PHE A 17 10.44 4.84 0.17
N LEU A 18 9.51 5.69 -0.29
CA LEU A 18 8.61 6.42 0.60
C LEU A 18 7.60 5.50 1.31
N GLY A 19 7.09 4.50 0.60
CA GLY A 19 6.08 3.58 1.13
C GLY A 19 6.58 2.79 2.34
N SER A 20 7.82 2.28 2.30
CA SER A 20 8.40 1.55 3.44
C SER A 20 8.61 2.41 4.68
N HIS A 21 9.09 3.65 4.51
CA HIS A 21 9.22 4.59 5.64
C HIS A 21 7.86 4.95 6.23
N LEU A 22 6.82 5.09 5.39
CA LEU A 22 5.46 5.32 5.87
C LEU A 22 4.92 4.10 6.63
N VAL A 23 5.19 2.88 6.14
CA VAL A 23 4.85 1.64 6.85
C VAL A 23 5.47 1.62 8.24
N ASP A 24 6.79 1.89 8.35
CA ASP A 24 7.48 1.95 9.64
C ASP A 24 6.85 3.00 10.58
N ARG A 25 6.56 4.18 10.04
CA ARG A 25 5.94 5.27 10.82
C ARG A 25 4.57 4.88 11.35
N LEU A 26 3.69 4.34 10.51
CA LEU A 26 2.33 3.94 10.88
C LEU A 26 2.36 2.81 11.93
N LEU A 27 3.24 1.83 11.77
CA LEU A 27 3.44 0.77 12.77
C LEU A 27 3.90 1.35 14.11
N ALA A 28 4.82 2.33 14.10
CA ALA A 28 5.27 3.02 15.31
C ALA A 28 4.16 3.86 15.97
N GLU A 29 3.18 4.36 15.20
CA GLU A 29 1.96 5.00 15.72
C GLU A 29 0.91 4.02 16.22
N GLY A 30 1.19 2.72 16.10
CA GLY A 30 0.33 1.65 16.57
C GLY A 30 -0.69 1.17 15.56
N HIS A 31 -0.65 1.60 14.29
CA HIS A 31 -1.53 1.06 13.25
C HIS A 31 -1.24 -0.43 13.00
N ARG A 32 -2.23 -1.15 12.47
CA ARG A 32 -1.98 -2.38 11.72
C ARG A 32 -1.83 -1.99 10.25
N VAL A 33 -0.78 -2.46 9.60
CA VAL A 33 -0.43 -2.03 8.24
C VAL A 33 -0.44 -3.20 7.27
N ILE A 34 -1.16 -3.02 6.17
CA ILE A 34 -1.18 -3.94 5.02
C ILE A 34 -0.43 -3.26 3.88
N ALA A 35 0.80 -3.67 3.63
CA ALA A 35 1.59 -3.20 2.50
C ALA A 35 1.26 -4.00 1.24
N ILE A 36 0.92 -3.31 0.15
CA ILE A 36 0.64 -3.91 -1.15
C ILE A 36 1.69 -3.43 -2.15
N ASP A 37 2.41 -4.35 -2.77
CA ASP A 37 3.44 -4.02 -3.76
C ASP A 37 3.61 -5.16 -4.76
N ASN A 38 3.90 -4.87 -6.04
CA ASN A 38 4.19 -5.92 -7.03
C ASN A 38 5.69 -6.20 -7.18
N LEU A 39 6.54 -5.41 -6.53
CA LEU A 39 8.00 -5.46 -6.58
C LEU A 39 8.59 -5.14 -7.96
N ILE A 40 7.89 -4.37 -8.79
CA ILE A 40 8.42 -3.94 -10.10
C ILE A 40 9.62 -3.00 -9.93
N THR A 41 9.52 -2.04 -8.99
CA THR A 41 10.61 -1.15 -8.56
C THR A 41 10.83 -1.19 -7.04
N GLY A 42 9.94 -1.86 -6.29
CA GLY A 42 10.07 -2.06 -4.85
C GLY A 42 11.11 -3.12 -4.49
N ASN A 43 11.69 -3.02 -3.30
CA ASN A 43 12.70 -3.96 -2.80
C ASN A 43 12.25 -4.55 -1.45
N THR A 44 12.21 -5.87 -1.34
CA THR A 44 11.82 -6.56 -0.11
C THR A 44 12.77 -6.28 1.06
N ALA A 45 14.02 -5.88 0.80
CA ALA A 45 14.94 -5.44 1.85
C ALA A 45 14.41 -4.24 2.64
N ASN A 46 13.56 -3.39 2.03
CA ASN A 46 12.96 -2.23 2.69
C ASN A 46 11.90 -2.58 3.74
N ILE A 47 11.39 -3.81 3.73
CA ILE A 47 10.35 -4.28 4.67
C ILE A 47 10.74 -5.59 5.37
N GLY A 48 11.93 -6.12 5.09
CA GLY A 48 12.38 -7.42 5.59
C GLY A 48 12.49 -7.46 7.11
N HIS A 49 12.82 -6.33 7.74
CA HIS A 49 12.89 -6.19 9.21
C HIS A 49 11.53 -6.29 9.90
N LEU A 50 10.42 -6.18 9.14
CA LEU A 50 9.06 -6.30 9.65
C LEU A 50 8.53 -7.74 9.62
N ALA A 51 9.30 -8.69 9.08
CA ALA A 51 8.90 -10.09 9.04
C ALA A 51 8.64 -10.64 10.46
N GLY A 52 7.48 -11.27 10.64
CA GLY A 52 7.04 -11.80 11.94
C GLY A 52 6.32 -10.79 12.84
N ASN A 53 6.19 -9.52 12.46
CA ASN A 53 5.38 -8.55 13.19
C ASN A 53 3.89 -8.81 12.93
N GLU A 54 3.13 -9.17 13.98
CA GLU A 54 1.69 -9.46 13.90
C GLU A 54 0.83 -8.29 13.39
N LYS A 55 1.34 -7.05 13.49
CA LYS A 55 0.68 -5.84 12.99
C LYS A 55 1.04 -5.51 11.56
N PHE A 56 1.91 -6.28 10.92
CA PHE A 56 2.35 -6.06 9.55
C PHE A 56 1.96 -7.22 8.65
N GLN A 57 1.38 -6.90 7.50
CA GLN A 57 1.09 -7.86 6.45
C GLN A 57 1.60 -7.33 5.12
N PHE A 58 2.30 -8.17 4.37
CA PHE A 58 2.70 -7.88 3.00
C PHE A 58 1.88 -8.70 2.02
N ILE A 59 1.33 -8.05 1.00
CA ILE A 59 0.60 -8.68 -0.10
C ILE A 59 1.31 -8.34 -1.40
N LYS A 60 1.90 -9.35 -2.04
CA LYS A 60 2.47 -9.18 -3.38
C LYS A 60 1.36 -9.09 -4.41
N HIS A 61 1.02 -7.88 -4.88
CA HIS A 61 -0.08 -7.65 -5.81
C HIS A 61 0.13 -6.41 -6.67
N ASN A 62 -0.35 -6.47 -7.92
CA ASN A 62 -0.38 -5.31 -8.82
C ASN A 62 -1.70 -4.56 -8.64
N VAL A 63 -1.64 -3.35 -8.09
CA VAL A 63 -2.82 -2.52 -7.79
C VAL A 63 -3.59 -2.05 -9.02
N SER A 64 -3.03 -2.15 -10.24
CA SER A 64 -3.81 -1.99 -11.47
C SER A 64 -4.85 -3.09 -11.69
N ASN A 65 -4.77 -4.18 -10.94
CA ASN A 65 -5.80 -5.22 -10.85
C ASN A 65 -6.66 -5.00 -9.59
N PHE A 66 -7.89 -5.50 -9.63
CA PHE A 66 -8.83 -5.42 -8.51
C PHE A 66 -8.20 -5.86 -7.18
N ILE A 67 -8.45 -5.10 -6.11
CA ILE A 67 -7.92 -5.37 -4.77
C ILE A 67 -9.08 -5.93 -3.94
N PHE A 68 -8.93 -7.18 -3.48
CA PHE A 68 -9.96 -7.85 -2.70
C PHE A 68 -9.46 -8.13 -1.27
N LEU A 69 -10.08 -7.49 -0.29
CA LEU A 69 -9.79 -7.64 1.14
C LEU A 69 -11.12 -7.79 1.90
N PRO A 70 -11.79 -8.96 1.84
CA PRO A 70 -13.16 -9.12 2.34
C PRO A 70 -13.28 -8.93 3.85
N ASP A 71 -12.38 -9.54 4.62
CA ASP A 71 -12.47 -9.62 6.09
C ASP A 71 -11.73 -8.47 6.80
N GLU A 72 -11.23 -7.51 6.04
CA GLU A 72 -10.41 -6.41 6.57
C GLU A 72 -11.23 -5.14 6.76
N LYS A 73 -11.30 -4.66 8.00
CA LYS A 73 -11.63 -3.25 8.27
C LYS A 73 -10.45 -2.41 7.81
N ILE A 74 -10.67 -1.42 6.96
CA ILE A 74 -9.64 -0.46 6.54
C ILE A 74 -10.10 0.95 6.92
N ASP A 75 -9.25 1.70 7.61
CA ASP A 75 -9.52 3.08 8.00
C ASP A 75 -8.86 4.08 7.03
N TYR A 76 -7.69 3.71 6.48
CA TYR A 76 -6.90 4.57 5.59
C TYR A 76 -6.31 3.80 4.41
N VAL A 77 -6.32 4.41 3.23
CA VAL A 77 -5.64 3.93 2.02
C VAL A 77 -4.65 5.00 1.56
N PHE A 78 -3.35 4.69 1.66
CA PHE A 78 -2.26 5.52 1.18
C PHE A 78 -1.76 5.00 -0.17
N HIS A 79 -1.93 5.79 -1.23
CA HIS A 79 -1.57 5.36 -2.59
C HIS A 79 -0.19 5.87 -3.04
N PHE A 80 0.87 5.07 -2.85
CA PHE A 80 2.26 5.43 -3.20
C PHE A 80 2.86 4.53 -4.30
N ALA A 81 2.08 3.61 -4.87
CA ALA A 81 2.56 2.73 -5.93
C ALA A 81 2.74 3.50 -7.24
N SER A 82 3.99 3.70 -7.67
CA SER A 82 4.32 4.22 -9.00
C SER A 82 5.81 3.97 -9.33
N PRO A 83 6.17 3.54 -10.55
CA PRO A 83 7.53 3.61 -11.06
C PRO A 83 7.89 5.09 -11.34
N ALA A 84 8.33 5.83 -10.32
CA ALA A 84 8.33 7.30 -10.34
C ALA A 84 9.63 7.98 -10.80
N SER A 85 10.61 7.24 -11.36
CA SER A 85 11.85 7.85 -11.87
C SER A 85 11.79 8.14 -13.38
N PRO A 86 12.52 9.16 -13.88
CA PRO A 86 12.58 9.44 -15.32
C PRO A 86 12.99 8.24 -16.18
N ILE A 87 13.86 7.38 -15.64
CA ILE A 87 14.31 6.16 -16.31
C ILE A 87 13.17 5.14 -16.35
N ASP A 88 12.50 4.91 -15.21
CA ASP A 88 11.37 3.97 -15.13
C ASP A 88 10.21 4.35 -16.04
N TYR A 89 9.94 5.64 -16.23
CA TYR A 89 8.89 6.08 -17.15
C TYR A 89 9.17 5.67 -18.60
N LEU A 90 10.44 5.64 -19.00
CA LEU A 90 10.86 5.24 -20.34
C LEU A 90 10.91 3.72 -20.51
N GLU A 91 11.35 3.01 -19.48
CA GLU A 91 11.45 1.54 -19.50
C GLU A 91 10.10 0.85 -19.26
N LEU A 92 9.24 1.45 -18.44
CA LEU A 92 7.95 0.92 -17.99
C LEU A 92 6.78 1.87 -18.28
N PRO A 93 6.59 2.36 -19.52
CA PRO A 93 5.56 3.36 -19.82
C PRO A 93 4.14 2.81 -19.64
N ILE A 94 3.89 1.56 -20.06
CA ILE A 94 2.57 0.91 -19.91
C ILE A 94 2.25 0.63 -18.44
N PRO A 95 3.14 0.01 -17.63
CA PRO A 95 2.93 -0.12 -16.19
C PRO A 95 2.69 1.22 -15.49
N THR A 96 3.48 2.25 -15.81
CA THR A 96 3.32 3.61 -15.26
C THR A 96 1.94 4.19 -15.55
N LEU A 97 1.49 4.14 -16.82
CA LEU A 97 0.15 4.59 -17.21
C LEU A 97 -0.94 3.82 -16.45
N LYS A 98 -0.82 2.49 -16.39
CA LYS A 98 -1.81 1.62 -15.74
C LYS A 98 -1.88 1.85 -14.25
N VAL A 99 -0.77 2.02 -13.55
CA VAL A 99 -0.80 2.26 -12.09
C VAL A 99 -1.36 3.64 -11.78
N GLY A 100 -0.98 4.66 -12.56
CA GLY A 100 -1.50 6.02 -12.39
C GLY A 100 -3.02 6.11 -12.60
N ALA A 101 -3.58 5.39 -13.59
CA ALA A 101 -5.01 5.41 -13.86
C ALA A 101 -5.78 4.28 -13.14
N LEU A 102 -5.48 3.03 -13.45
CA LEU A 102 -6.20 1.87 -12.91
C LEU A 102 -5.82 1.59 -11.45
N GLY A 103 -4.57 1.81 -11.06
CA GLY A 103 -4.14 1.69 -9.66
C GLY A 103 -4.89 2.67 -8.76
N THR A 104 -4.91 3.94 -9.14
CA THR A 104 -5.73 4.97 -8.48
C THR A 104 -7.21 4.59 -8.45
N HIS A 105 -7.77 4.16 -9.58
CA HIS A 105 -9.18 3.74 -9.64
C HIS A 105 -9.50 2.60 -8.66
N ASN A 106 -8.69 1.54 -8.64
CA ASN A 106 -8.92 0.39 -7.77
C ASN A 106 -8.72 0.71 -6.29
N THR A 107 -7.74 1.55 -5.95
CA THR A 107 -7.47 1.95 -4.57
C THR A 107 -8.53 2.92 -4.03
N LEU A 108 -9.06 3.82 -4.86
CA LEU A 108 -10.28 4.58 -4.54
C LEU A 108 -11.50 3.67 -4.37
N GLY A 109 -11.64 2.66 -5.22
CA GLY A 109 -12.68 1.64 -5.09
C GLY A 109 -12.62 0.90 -3.76
N LEU A 110 -11.41 0.48 -3.35
CA LEU A 110 -11.17 -0.13 -2.04
C LEU A 110 -11.53 0.83 -0.90
N ALA A 111 -11.08 2.08 -0.96
CA ALA A 111 -11.41 3.07 0.07
C ALA A 111 -12.93 3.26 0.20
N LYS A 112 -13.64 3.35 -0.94
CA LYS A 112 -15.10 3.46 -0.97
C LYS A 112 -15.79 2.22 -0.40
N ASP A 113 -15.38 1.01 -0.78
CA ASP A 113 -15.93 -0.26 -0.27
C ASP A 113 -15.81 -0.37 1.25
N LYS A 114 -14.68 0.09 1.79
CA LYS A 114 -14.37 0.02 3.23
C LYS A 114 -14.81 1.25 4.03
N ASN A 115 -15.41 2.24 3.39
CA ASN A 115 -15.68 3.56 3.99
C ASN A 115 -14.43 4.16 4.65
N ALA A 116 -13.28 3.96 4.01
CA ALA A 116 -11.96 4.42 4.46
C ALA A 116 -11.62 5.80 3.88
N SER A 117 -10.70 6.50 4.54
CA SER A 117 -10.13 7.73 3.98
C SER A 117 -9.06 7.39 2.95
N PHE A 118 -9.13 8.05 1.79
CA PHE A 118 -8.07 7.98 0.77
C PHE A 118 -7.10 9.16 0.97
N ILE A 119 -5.80 8.87 1.09
CA ILE A 119 -4.74 9.83 1.36
C ILE A 119 -3.70 9.80 0.24
#